data_AF-A0A4Y7SFF2-F1
#
_entry.id   AF-A0A4Y7SFF2-F1
#
_cell.length_a   1.000
_cell.length_b   1.000
_cell.length_c   1.000
_cell.angle_alpha   90.00
_cell.angle_beta   90.00
_cell.angle_gamma   90.00
#
_symmetry.space_group_name_H-M   'P 1'
#
loop_
_entity.id
_entity.type
_entity.pdbx_description
1 polymer ?
#
loop_
_entity_poly.entity_id
_entity_poly.type
_entity_poly.pdbx_seq_one_letter_code
_entity_poly.pdbx_strand_id
1 'polypeptide(L)'
;MFVLHPSSRCDVCLEAFSSEDEMVPYAIPCGHVFCKACLDSVVPPKCPMCRKNFDPSRMKKLHVDRPEGQEDPREADLLQRVVTSF
;
A
#
# COMPACT_ATOMS: atom_id res chain seq x y z
N MET A 1 7.71 5.00 -13.55
CA MET A 1 6.39 4.95 -12.90
C MET A 1 6.16 3.52 -12.46
N PHE A 2 5.94 3.29 -11.17
CA PHE A 2 5.67 1.94 -10.63
C PHE A 2 4.16 1.83 -10.47
N VAL A 3 3.53 1.01 -11.31
CA VAL A 3 2.07 0.80 -11.28
C VAL A 3 1.80 -0.46 -10.49
N LEU A 4 1.08 -0.35 -9.38
CA LEU A 4 0.55 -1.53 -8.70
C LEU A 4 -0.75 -1.95 -9.38
N HIS A 5 -0.88 -3.24 -9.64
CA HIS A 5 -2.15 -3.81 -10.08
C HIS A 5 -3.17 -3.70 -8.92
N PRO A 6 -4.47 -3.46 -9.17
CA PRO A 6 -5.50 -3.36 -8.12
C PRO A 6 -5.59 -4.60 -7.21
N SER A 7 -5.12 -5.75 -7.67
CA SER A 7 -5.05 -6.98 -6.86
C SER A 7 -3.76 -7.15 -6.05
N SER A 8 -2.85 -6.18 -6.10
CA SER A 8 -1.57 -6.24 -5.38
C SER A 8 -1.82 -6.16 -3.88
N ARG A 9 -1.30 -7.13 -3.14
CA ARG A 9 -1.51 -7.31 -1.71
C ARG A 9 -0.19 -7.53 -1.01
N CYS A 10 -0.14 -7.25 0.29
CA CYS A 10 1.01 -7.58 1.12
C CYS A 10 1.11 -9.10 1.29
N ASP A 11 2.28 -9.70 1.03
CA ASP A 11 2.49 -11.15 1.17
C ASP A 11 2.49 -11.64 2.64
N VAL A 12 2.41 -10.73 3.62
CA VAL A 12 2.36 -11.07 5.05
C VAL A 12 0.93 -11.05 5.59
N CYS A 13 0.21 -9.93 5.45
CA CYS A 13 -1.17 -9.80 5.94
C CYS A 13 -2.25 -10.07 4.88
N LEU A 14 -1.88 -10.21 3.61
CA LEU A 14 -2.77 -10.49 2.46
C LEU A 14 -3.82 -9.39 2.16
N GLU A 15 -3.70 -8.25 2.80
CA GLU A 15 -4.53 -7.07 2.56
C GLU A 15 -4.00 -6.24 1.39
N ALA A 16 -4.90 -5.49 0.74
CA ALA A 16 -4.60 -4.67 -0.43
C ALA A 16 -3.73 -3.47 -0.05
N PHE A 17 -2.80 -3.10 -0.93
CA PHE A 17 -2.02 -1.88 -0.74
C PHE A 17 -2.88 -0.64 -0.95
N SER A 18 -2.66 0.39 -0.14
CA SER A 18 -3.29 1.71 -0.26
C SER A 18 -2.23 2.81 -0.32
N SER A 19 -2.58 3.96 -0.89
CA SER A 19 -1.70 5.13 -0.93
C SER A 19 -1.63 5.88 0.41
N GLU A 20 -2.58 5.61 1.30
CA GLU A 20 -2.78 6.22 2.61
C GLU A 20 -2.67 5.15 3.71
N ASP A 21 -2.41 5.56 4.96
CA ASP A 21 -2.38 4.70 6.15
C ASP A 21 -1.23 3.65 6.25
N GLU A 22 -1.46 2.59 7.00
CA GLU A 22 -0.47 1.55 7.33
C GLU A 22 -0.22 0.56 6.19
N MET A 23 -1.11 0.55 5.19
CA MET A 23 -1.06 -0.35 4.02
C MET A 23 -0.29 0.23 2.84
N VAL A 24 0.42 1.34 3.09
CA VAL A 24 1.39 1.89 2.17
C VAL A 24 2.49 0.87 1.88
N PRO A 25 2.78 0.58 0.59
CA PRO A 25 3.83 -0.35 0.22
C PRO A 25 5.23 0.27 0.38
N TYR A 26 6.14 -0.51 0.95
CA TYR A 26 7.54 -0.16 1.11
C TYR A 26 8.43 -1.24 0.51
N ALA A 27 9.45 -0.82 -0.24
CA ALA A 27 10.54 -1.69 -0.67
C ALA A 27 11.67 -1.67 0.36
N ILE A 28 12.15 -2.86 0.72
CA ILE A 28 13.35 -3.04 1.56
C ILE A 28 14.59 -3.32 0.68
N PRO A 29 15.84 -3.21 1.20
CA PRO A 29 17.06 -3.31 0.40
C PRO A 29 17.23 -4.59 -0.44
N CYS A 30 16.55 -5.68 -0.10
CA CYS A 30 16.57 -6.90 -0.90
C CYS A 30 15.61 -6.89 -2.10
N GLY A 31 14.79 -5.84 -2.27
CA GLY A 31 13.85 -5.66 -3.38
C GLY A 31 12.42 -6.16 -3.15
N HIS A 32 12.14 -6.82 -2.02
CA HIS A 32 10.77 -7.25 -1.70
C HIS A 32 9.94 -6.10 -1.14
N VAL A 33 8.62 -6.18 -1.33
CA VAL A 33 7.66 -5.13 -0.99
C VAL A 33 6.63 -5.65 0.01
N PHE A 34 6.38 -4.88 1.05
CA PHE A 34 5.38 -5.20 2.09
C PHE A 34 4.73 -3.91 2.58
N CYS A 35 3.62 -4.01 3.31
CA CYS A 35 3.03 -2.83 3.94
C CYS A 35 3.87 -2.35 5.12
N LYS A 36 3.71 -1.07 5.48
CA LYS A 36 4.43 -0.45 6.60
C LYS A 36 4.19 -1.21 7.91
N ALA A 37 2.93 -1.53 8.23
CA ALA A 37 2.59 -2.26 9.47
C ALA A 37 3.33 -3.59 9.57
N CYS A 38 3.39 -4.38 8.49
CA CYS A 38 4.09 -5.66 8.50
C CYS A 38 5.62 -5.52 8.59
N LEU A 39 6.20 -4.43 8.08
CA LEU A 39 7.64 -4.21 8.23
C LEU A 39 8.03 -3.76 9.64
N ASP A 40 7.19 -2.93 10.26
CA ASP A 40 7.42 -2.45 11.63
C ASP A 40 7.26 -3.57 12.67
N SER A 41 6.45 -4.60 12.39
CA SER A 41 6.23 -5.73 13.30
C SER A 41 7.29 -6.84 13.23
N VAL A 42 8.19 -6.80 12.24
CA VAL A 42 9.19 -7.86 12.01
C VAL A 42 10.41 -7.67 12.91
N VAL A 43 10.51 -8.53 13.92
CA VAL A 43 11.63 -8.57 14.87
C VAL A 43 12.22 -9.99 14.91
N PRO A 44 13.52 -10.19 14.60
CA PRO A 44 14.48 -9.20 14.11
C PRO A 44 14.18 -8.76 12.66
N PRO A 45 14.70 -7.60 12.19
CA PRO A 45 14.41 -7.05 10.87
C PRO A 45 15.04 -7.92 9.76
N LYS A 46 14.30 -8.95 9.35
CA LYS A 46 14.64 -9.90 8.29
C LYS A 46 13.50 -9.99 7.30
N CYS A 47 13.82 -9.96 6.00
CA CYS A 47 12.82 -10.08 4.96
C CYS A 47 11.99 -11.38 5.14
N PRO A 48 10.65 -11.30 5.19
CA PRO A 48 9.78 -12.49 5.28
C PRO A 48 9.99 -13.50 4.13
N MET A 49 10.39 -13.02 2.94
CA MET A 49 10.54 -13.85 1.74
C MET A 49 11.92 -14.50 1.60
N CYS A 50 13.01 -13.72 1.74
CA CYS A 50 14.38 -14.21 1.50
C CYS A 50 15.27 -14.22 2.75
N ARG A 51 14.74 -13.81 3.90
CA ARG A 51 15.41 -13.83 5.22
C ARG A 51 16.67 -12.95 5.34
N LYS A 52 17.02 -12.18 4.30
CA LYS A 52 18.09 -11.17 4.37
C LYS A 52 17.75 -10.13 5.43
N ASN A 53 18.73 -9.77 6.26
CA ASN A 53 18.61 -8.65 7.18
C ASN A 53 18.36 -7.35 6.41
N PHE A 54 17.54 -6.48 6.98
CA PHE A 54 17.36 -5.12 6.49
C PHE A 54 17.47 -4.12 7.63
N ASP A 55 17.74 -2.87 7.26
CA ASP A 55 17.73 -1.73 8.17
C ASP A 55 16.39 -1.01 8.02
N PRO A 56 15.56 -0.92 9.09
CA PRO A 56 14.28 -0.22 9.06
C PRO A 56 14.38 1.25 8.61
N SER A 57 15.52 1.92 8.81
CA SER A 57 15.72 3.30 8.36
C SER A 57 15.91 3.43 6.84
N ARG A 58 16.22 2.32 6.16
CA ARG A 58 16.51 2.29 4.71
C ARG A 58 15.32 1.84 3.86
N MET A 59 14.17 1.57 4.46
CA MET A 59 12.95 1.21 3.74
C MET A 59 12.48 2.40 2.89
N LYS A 60 12.05 2.12 1.65
CA LYS A 60 11.63 3.14 0.70
C LYS A 60 10.13 3.05 0.46
N LYS A 61 9.40 4.10 0.82
CA LYS A 61 7.98 4.25 0.47
C LYS A 61 7.85 4.22 -1.04
N LEU A 62 7.01 3.34 -1.56
CA LEU A 62 6.66 3.32 -2.98
C LEU A 62 5.50 4.27 -3.20
N HIS A 63 5.67 5.21 -4.13
CA HIS A 63 4.58 6.04 -4.62
C HIS A 63 3.76 5.23 -5.62
N VAL A 64 2.48 5.05 -5.32
CA VAL A 64 1.54 4.29 -6.13
C VAL A 64 0.51 5.26 -6.66
N ASP A 65 0.53 5.46 -7.97
CA ASP A 65 -0.51 6.22 -8.65
C ASP A 65 -1.78 5.37 -8.64
N ARG A 66 -2.84 5.88 -8.01
CA ARG A 66 -4.17 5.24 -8.09
C ARG A 66 -4.62 5.35 -9.55
N PRO A 67 -4.99 4.25 -10.22
CA PRO A 67 -5.47 4.33 -11.59
C PRO A 67 -6.68 5.26 -11.65
N GLU A 68 -6.58 6.30 -12.47
CA GLU A 68 -7.65 7.26 -12.72
C GLU A 68 -8.86 6.50 -13.30
N GLY A 69 -10.02 6.60 -12.66
CA GLY A 69 -11.26 5.94 -13.10
C GLY A 69 -11.91 4.97 -12.10
N GLN A 70 -11.37 4.79 -10.90
CA GLN A 70 -12.17 4.29 -9.77
C GLN A 70 -12.87 5.48 -9.12
N GLU A 71 -14.18 5.61 -9.35
CA GLU A 71 -15.03 6.58 -8.65
C GLU A 71 -14.80 6.41 -7.14
N ASP A 72 -14.31 7.46 -6.47
CA ASP A 72 -14.22 7.46 -5.01
C ASP A 72 -15.67 7.30 -4.50
N PRO A 73 -15.99 6.29 -3.69
CA PRO A 73 -17.35 6.12 -3.16
C PRO A 73 -17.88 7.39 -2.47
N ARG A 74 -16.98 8.25 -1.97
CA ARG A 74 -17.30 9.56 -1.39
C ARG A 74 -17.67 10.60 -2.45
N GLU A 75 -17.06 10.57 -3.63
CA GLU A 75 -17.48 11.42 -4.75
C GLU A 75 -18.82 10.98 -5.32
N ALA A 76 -19.08 9.67 -5.41
CA ALA A 76 -20.39 9.16 -5.81
C ALA A 76 -21.50 9.59 -4.82
N ASP A 77 -21.24 9.51 -3.51
CA ASP A 77 -22.18 9.99 -2.47
C ASP A 77 -22.39 11.52 -2.54
N LEU A 78 -21.33 12.30 -2.75
CA LEU A 78 -21.43 13.75 -2.91
C LEU A 78 -22.26 14.13 -4.14
N LEU A 79 -22.01 13.49 -5.29
CA LEU A 79 -22.79 13.70 -6.51
C LEU A 79 -24.26 13.33 -6.30
N GLN A 80 -24.52 12.19 -5.65
CA GLN A 80 -25.87 11.73 -5.37
C GLN A 80 -26.64 12.72 -4.48
N ARG A 81 -25.99 13.28 -3.45
CA ARG A 81 -26.57 14.30 -2.57
C ARG A 81 -26.85 15.62 -3.30
N VAL A 82 -25.97 16.03 -4.21
CA VAL A 82 -26.19 17.21 -5.05
C VAL A 82 -27.37 17.01 -5.99
N VAL A 83 -27.51 15.82 -6.60
CA VAL A 83 -28.60 15.51 -7.53
C VAL A 83 -29.96 15.42 -6.82
N THR A 84 -30.02 14.91 -5.60
CA THR A 84 -31.29 14.82 -4.82
C THR A 84 -31.70 16.12 -4.13
N SER A 85 -30.89 17.18 -4.25
CA SER A 85 -31.17 18.49 -3.64
C SER A 85 -31.95 19.44 -4.57
N PHE A 86 -32.37 18.97 -5.75
CA PHE A 86 -33.23 19.67 -6.70
C PHE A 86 -34.65 19.10 -6.73
#